data_AF-A0AAD6Z1J4-F1
#
_entry.id   AF-A0AAD6Z1J4-F1
#
_cell.length_a   1.000
_cell.length_b   1.000
_cell.length_c   1.000
_cell.angle_alpha   90.00
_cell.angle_beta   90.00
_cell.angle_gamma   90.00
#
_symmetry.space_group_name_H-M   'P 1'
#
loop_
_entity.id
_entity.type
_entity.pdbx_description
1 polymer ?
#
loop_
_entity_poly.entity_id
_entity_poly.type
_entity_poly.pdbx_seq_one_letter_code
_entity_poly.pdbx_strand_id
1 'polypeptide(L)'
;MCLIARLQERTGRTHFKVVDENPARCLLTSEPITTELDTDLDLAFTNPGTPLKTGSQCLFTKLISSMNNTSVRRNTMINLECIRSSIAEEFSFQPSDKAIWTSIRSTNIHRLTRNFLWKCIHNIYYVGPFWEHIPSLETFGLCETCRVTESMEHILLEGDNPGQHQIWTLTKNLWRLRFPSWPKLNSGLILGCGLARFKSPFTHVKNCFFTILVSTAIKLI
;
A
#
# COMPACT_ATOMS: atom_id res chain seq x y z
N MET A 1 -27.08 -3.75 31.86
CA MET A 1 -26.65 -4.61 32.98
C MET A 1 -27.50 -4.27 34.19
N CYS A 2 -28.43 -5.15 34.58
CA CYS A 2 -29.38 -4.87 35.65
C CYS A 2 -28.64 -4.79 37.01
N LEU A 3 -29.06 -3.89 37.91
CA LEU A 3 -28.39 -3.61 39.19
C LEU A 3 -28.22 -4.88 40.06
N ILE A 4 -29.13 -5.84 39.88
CA ILE A 4 -29.13 -7.17 40.50
C ILE A 4 -27.90 -7.99 40.09
N ALA A 5 -27.46 -7.91 38.82
CA ALA A 5 -26.35 -8.71 38.31
C ALA A 5 -25.00 -8.31 38.92
N ARG A 6 -24.77 -7.02 39.20
CA ARG A 6 -23.56 -6.52 39.88
C ARG A 6 -23.49 -6.86 41.36
N LEU A 7 -24.63 -7.16 41.99
CA LEU A 7 -24.69 -7.44 43.43
C LEU A 7 -24.46 -8.92 43.75
N GLN A 8 -24.72 -9.82 42.79
CA GLN A 8 -24.43 -11.26 42.90
C GLN A 8 -22.94 -11.61 42.75
N GLU A 9 -22.11 -10.69 42.26
CA GLU A 9 -20.65 -10.87 42.13
C GLU A 9 -19.89 -10.71 43.45
N ARG A 10 -20.55 -10.39 44.57
CA ARG A 10 -19.90 -10.21 45.88
C ARG A 10 -19.85 -11.51 46.67
N THR A 11 -18.69 -11.82 47.26
CA THR A 11 -18.41 -13.06 48.00
C THR A 11 -18.93 -13.07 49.45
N GLY A 12 -20.06 -12.42 49.75
CA GLY A 12 -20.64 -12.35 51.09
C GLY A 12 -22.18 -12.44 51.10
N ARG A 13 -22.77 -12.92 52.20
CA ARG A 13 -24.25 -12.99 52.35
C ARG A 13 -24.84 -11.58 52.41
N THR A 14 -25.63 -11.21 51.41
CA THR A 14 -26.40 -9.96 51.36
C THR A 14 -27.83 -10.19 51.84
N HIS A 15 -28.29 -9.35 52.78
CA HIS A 15 -29.69 -9.26 53.19
C HIS A 15 -30.27 -7.91 52.77
N PHE A 16 -31.49 -7.92 52.24
CA PHE A 16 -32.21 -6.70 51.89
C PHE A 16 -33.24 -6.39 52.98
N LYS A 17 -33.26 -5.13 53.42
CA LYS A 17 -34.32 -4.58 54.26
C LYS A 17 -34.81 -3.30 53.59
N VAL A 18 -36.11 -3.22 53.33
CA VAL A 18 -36.74 -1.97 52.92
C VAL A 18 -36.83 -1.09 54.15
N VAL A 19 -36.36 0.14 54.05
CA VAL A 19 -36.41 1.14 55.13
C VAL A 19 -37.10 2.37 54.55
N ASP A 20 -38.12 2.88 55.24
CA ASP A 20 -38.93 3.99 54.76
C ASP A 20 -38.15 5.32 54.74
N GLU A 21 -37.12 5.45 55.58
CA GLU A 21 -36.23 6.61 55.63
C GLU A 21 -34.75 6.19 55.61
N ASN A 22 -34.01 6.63 54.58
CA ASN A 22 -32.59 6.33 54.44
C ASN A 22 -31.73 7.51 54.95
N PRO A 23 -31.10 7.40 56.14
CA PRO A 23 -30.29 8.47 56.70
C PRO A 23 -29.05 8.81 55.85
N ALA A 24 -28.61 7.92 54.96
CA ALA A 24 -27.50 8.20 54.04
C ALA A 24 -27.85 9.21 52.93
N ARG A 25 -29.14 9.54 52.73
CA ARG A 25 -29.56 10.55 51.77
C ARG A 25 -29.32 11.99 52.28
N CYS A 26 -29.15 12.16 53.60
CA CYS A 26 -28.98 13.48 54.23
C CYS A 26 -27.51 13.92 54.41
N LEU A 27 -26.51 13.07 54.08
CA LEU A 27 -25.09 13.42 54.22
C LEU A 27 -24.45 14.01 52.95
N LEU A 28 -25.25 14.52 52.00
CA LEU A 28 -24.75 15.10 50.74
C LEU A 28 -24.39 16.59 50.83
N THR A 29 -23.82 17.04 51.95
CA THR A 29 -23.28 18.42 52.08
C THR A 29 -22.01 18.42 52.92
N SER A 30 -20.94 17.82 52.42
CA SER A 30 -19.59 18.31 52.74
C SER A 30 -19.16 19.24 51.60
N GLU A 31 -18.66 20.42 51.93
CA GLU A 31 -18.13 21.37 50.93
C GLU A 31 -17.07 20.66 50.06
N PRO A 32 -17.07 20.88 48.73
CA PRO A 32 -16.11 20.24 47.85
C PRO A 32 -14.71 20.71 48.23
N ILE A 33 -13.90 19.81 48.77
CA ILE A 33 -12.48 20.04 48.95
C ILE A 33 -11.90 20.21 47.54
N THR A 34 -11.56 21.44 47.16
CA THR A 34 -10.74 21.70 45.98
C THR A 34 -9.34 21.19 46.26
N THR A 35 -9.13 19.88 46.09
CA THR A 35 -7.80 19.34 45.90
C THR A 35 -7.35 19.77 44.52
N GLU A 36 -6.40 20.70 44.44
CA GLU A 36 -5.63 20.90 43.22
C GLU A 36 -4.86 19.60 42.99
N LEU A 37 -5.36 18.76 42.07
CA LEU A 37 -4.64 17.60 41.62
C LEU A 37 -3.55 18.13 40.69
N ASP A 38 -2.30 18.03 41.13
CA ASP A 38 -1.16 18.17 40.25
C ASP A 38 -1.27 17.09 39.16
N THR A 39 -1.57 17.54 37.94
CA THR A 39 -1.70 16.67 36.76
C THR A 39 -0.43 16.69 35.92
N ASP A 40 0.60 17.42 36.36
CA ASP A 40 1.88 17.43 35.69
C ASP A 40 2.59 16.09 35.94
N LEU A 41 2.56 15.26 34.90
CA LEU A 41 3.26 13.99 34.85
C LEU A 41 4.77 14.25 34.83
N ASP A 42 5.42 13.99 35.96
CA ASP A 42 6.87 14.03 36.04
C ASP A 42 7.47 12.99 35.06
N LEU A 43 8.29 13.50 34.14
CA LEU A 43 8.93 12.73 33.08
C LEU A 43 9.75 11.54 33.63
N ALA A 44 10.21 11.64 34.89
CA ALA A 44 10.91 10.57 35.59
C ALA A 44 10.06 9.30 35.82
N PHE A 45 8.73 9.43 35.92
CA PHE A 45 7.79 8.30 36.06
C PHE A 45 7.15 7.89 34.74
N THR A 46 7.49 8.57 33.65
CA THR A 46 7.05 8.21 32.31
C THR A 46 8.03 7.17 31.77
N ASN A 47 7.63 5.91 31.62
CA ASN A 47 8.48 4.93 30.94
C ASN A 47 8.56 5.32 29.45
N PRO A 48 9.70 5.82 28.92
CA PRO A 48 9.79 6.14 27.51
C PRO A 48 9.75 4.83 26.72
N GLY A 49 8.67 4.61 25.98
CA GLY A 49 8.51 3.44 25.11
C GLY A 49 7.24 2.64 25.41
N THR A 50 7.12 1.48 24.76
CA THR A 50 5.97 0.60 24.94
C THR A 50 6.41 -0.68 25.64
N PRO A 51 5.78 -1.06 26.77
CA PRO A 51 6.14 -2.29 27.48
C PRO A 51 5.97 -3.51 26.56
N LEU A 52 6.95 -4.42 26.58
CA LEU A 52 6.90 -5.65 25.77
C LEU A 52 5.67 -6.51 26.08
N LYS A 53 5.24 -6.53 27.35
CA LYS A 53 4.07 -7.28 27.83
C LYS A 53 2.75 -6.76 27.25
N THR A 54 2.62 -5.46 27.00
CA THR A 54 1.37 -4.82 26.55
C THR A 54 1.38 -4.44 25.08
N GLY A 55 2.55 -4.42 24.43
CA GLY A 55 2.65 -4.12 23.02
C GLY A 55 2.27 -5.30 22.12
N SER A 56 1.73 -4.99 20.95
CA SER A 56 1.46 -5.97 19.89
C SER A 56 2.50 -5.90 18.80
N GLN A 57 2.66 -6.96 18.00
CA GLN A 57 3.55 -6.96 16.83
C GLN A 57 3.29 -5.76 15.90
N CYS A 58 2.02 -5.42 15.66
CA CYS A 58 1.63 -4.26 14.86
C CYS A 58 2.19 -2.95 15.44
N LEU A 59 2.09 -2.77 16.76
CA LEU A 59 2.58 -1.59 17.44
C LEU A 59 4.12 -1.54 17.46
N PHE A 60 4.80 -2.64 17.78
CA PHE A 60 6.27 -2.70 17.72
C PHE A 60 6.80 -2.44 16.31
N THR A 61 6.17 -3.01 15.28
CA THR A 61 6.60 -2.80 13.89
C THR A 61 6.43 -1.34 13.48
N LYS A 62 5.35 -0.67 13.91
CA LYS A 62 5.15 0.77 13.67
C LYS A 62 6.24 1.60 14.36
N LEU A 63 6.59 1.29 15.60
CA LEU A 63 7.64 1.99 16.35
C LEU A 63 9.02 1.81 15.70
N ILE A 64 9.39 0.58 15.35
CA ILE A 64 10.66 0.31 14.65
C ILE A 64 10.68 1.04 13.30
N SER A 65 9.56 1.06 12.58
CA SER A 65 9.44 1.78 11.31
C SER A 65 9.53 3.30 11.47
N SER A 66 9.01 3.88 12.56
CA SER A 66 9.13 5.31 12.84
C SER A 66 10.52 5.71 13.33
N MET A 67 11.24 4.78 13.98
CA MET A 67 12.63 4.99 14.40
C MET A 67 13.60 4.90 13.22
N ASN A 68 13.32 4.01 12.26
CA ASN A 68 14.13 3.83 11.07
C ASN A 68 13.68 4.79 9.97
N ASN A 69 14.42 5.90 9.79
CA ASN A 69 14.29 6.72 8.60
C ASN A 69 14.76 5.92 7.38
N THR A 70 13.81 5.33 6.64
CA THR A 70 14.13 4.63 5.39
C THR A 70 14.62 5.63 4.35
N SER A 71 15.89 5.50 3.95
CA SER A 71 16.47 6.36 2.93
C SER A 71 15.70 6.21 1.61
N VAL A 72 15.36 7.34 0.99
CA VAL A 72 14.71 7.35 -0.32
C VAL A 72 15.65 6.74 -1.36
N ARG A 73 15.21 5.68 -2.04
CA ARG A 73 16.01 5.02 -3.08
C ARG A 73 15.89 5.80 -4.38
N ARG A 74 17.02 6.24 -4.95
CA ARG A 74 17.09 6.99 -6.22
C ARG A 74 16.30 6.33 -7.35
N ASN A 75 16.50 5.04 -7.58
CA ASN A 75 15.82 4.32 -8.66
C ASN A 75 14.29 4.26 -8.48
N THR A 76 13.82 4.14 -7.23
CA THR A 76 12.39 4.20 -6.94
C THR A 76 11.82 5.58 -7.28
N MET A 77 12.54 6.66 -6.97
CA MET A 77 12.12 8.02 -7.33
C MET A 77 12.07 8.23 -8.85
N ILE A 78 13.08 7.74 -9.57
CA ILE A 78 13.11 7.80 -11.05
C ILE A 78 11.88 7.09 -11.61
N ASN A 79 11.60 5.86 -11.17
CA ASN A 79 10.45 5.10 -11.66
C ASN A 79 9.11 5.76 -11.31
N LEU A 80 8.97 6.32 -10.09
CA LEU A 80 7.78 7.08 -9.71
C LEU A 80 7.57 8.30 -10.61
N GLU A 81 8.65 9.00 -10.96
CA GLU A 81 8.58 10.17 -11.85
C GLU A 81 8.28 9.78 -13.30
N CYS A 82 8.85 8.68 -13.80
CA CYS A 82 8.49 8.12 -15.10
C CYS A 82 6.99 7.79 -15.14
N ILE A 83 6.44 7.16 -14.09
CA ILE A 83 5.00 6.87 -14.00
C ILE A 83 4.20 8.16 -14.01
N ARG A 84 4.57 9.18 -13.22
CA ARG A 84 3.87 10.47 -13.21
C ARG A 84 3.86 11.12 -14.59
N SER A 85 5.00 11.13 -15.25
CA SER A 85 5.16 11.73 -16.58
C SER A 85 4.29 11.02 -17.61
N SER A 86 4.33 9.69 -17.66
CA SER A 86 3.50 8.89 -18.56
C SER A 86 2.00 9.06 -18.32
N ILE A 87 1.58 9.11 -17.05
CA ILE A 87 0.17 9.30 -16.68
C ILE A 87 -0.30 10.73 -16.98
N ALA A 88 0.57 11.73 -16.80
CA ALA A 88 0.27 13.11 -17.15
C ALA A 88 0.13 13.29 -18.67
N GLU A 89 0.99 12.63 -19.46
CA GLU A 89 0.93 12.65 -20.92
C GLU A 89 -0.38 12.01 -21.45
N GLU A 90 -0.75 10.83 -20.96
CA GLU A 90 -1.91 10.09 -21.48
C GLU A 90 -3.25 10.56 -20.89
N PHE A 91 -3.29 10.92 -19.60
CA PHE A 91 -4.55 11.20 -18.88
C PHE A 91 -4.67 12.64 -18.35
N SER A 92 -3.67 13.49 -18.57
CA SER A 92 -3.66 14.90 -18.16
C SER A 92 -3.86 15.12 -16.65
N PHE A 93 -3.32 14.25 -15.81
CA PHE A 93 -3.26 14.47 -14.36
C PHE A 93 -1.96 13.91 -13.76
N GLN A 94 -1.51 14.49 -12.65
CA GLN A 94 -0.33 14.00 -11.92
C GLN A 94 -0.75 13.23 -10.65
N PRO A 95 -0.44 11.93 -10.55
CA PRO A 95 -0.72 11.15 -9.35
C PRO A 95 0.30 11.43 -8.23
N SER A 96 -0.16 11.39 -6.99
CA SER A 96 0.72 11.35 -5.81
C SER A 96 1.38 9.97 -5.66
N ASP A 97 2.49 9.87 -4.93
CA ASP A 97 3.13 8.57 -4.65
C ASP A 97 2.16 7.59 -4.00
N LYS A 98 1.38 8.10 -3.04
CA LYS A 98 0.33 7.31 -2.39
C LYS A 98 -0.67 6.76 -3.40
N ALA A 99 -1.09 7.56 -4.39
CA ALA A 99 -2.00 7.10 -5.42
C ALA A 99 -1.38 6.00 -6.30
N ILE A 100 -0.10 6.13 -6.68
CA ILE A 100 0.64 5.10 -7.42
C ILE A 100 0.70 3.79 -6.61
N TRP A 101 1.09 3.86 -5.34
CA TRP A 101 1.19 2.66 -4.49
C TRP A 101 -0.17 2.03 -4.17
N THR A 102 -1.23 2.82 -4.09
CA THR A 102 -2.60 2.31 -3.89
C THR A 102 -3.14 1.70 -5.19
N SER A 103 -2.82 2.25 -6.35
CA SER A 103 -3.36 1.77 -7.63
C SER A 103 -2.88 0.36 -7.98
N ILE A 104 -1.61 0.05 -7.73
CA ILE A 104 -1.07 -1.30 -7.94
C ILE A 104 -1.72 -2.33 -7.00
N ARG A 105 -2.40 -1.89 -5.93
CA ARG A 105 -3.14 -2.75 -5.00
C ARG A 105 -4.60 -2.95 -5.39
N SER A 106 -5.02 -2.41 -6.53
CA SER A 106 -6.38 -2.56 -7.07
C SER A 106 -6.83 -4.03 -7.12
N THR A 107 -8.09 -4.27 -6.80
CA THR A 107 -8.74 -5.59 -6.89
C THR A 107 -8.67 -6.18 -8.29
N ASN A 108 -8.59 -5.33 -9.31
CA ASN A 108 -8.50 -5.72 -10.73
C ASN A 108 -7.15 -6.31 -11.12
N ILE A 109 -6.13 -6.16 -10.27
CA ILE A 109 -4.78 -6.68 -10.50
C ILE A 109 -4.60 -7.95 -9.67
N HIS A 110 -4.14 -9.04 -10.29
CA HIS A 110 -3.87 -10.28 -9.59
C HIS A 110 -2.74 -10.13 -8.57
N ARG A 111 -2.85 -10.78 -7.39
CA ARG A 111 -1.92 -10.60 -6.25
C ARG A 111 -0.43 -10.73 -6.63
N LEU A 112 -0.09 -11.72 -7.44
CA LEU A 112 1.30 -11.93 -7.89
C LEU A 112 1.79 -10.79 -8.79
N THR A 113 0.93 -10.28 -9.69
CA THR A 113 1.24 -9.12 -10.53
C THR A 113 1.45 -7.87 -9.69
N ARG A 114 0.71 -7.69 -8.59
CA ARG A 114 0.94 -6.56 -7.66
C ARG A 114 2.35 -6.59 -7.08
N ASN A 115 2.83 -7.78 -6.69
CA ASN A 115 4.17 -7.96 -6.16
C ASN A 115 5.23 -7.69 -7.23
N PHE A 116 5.00 -8.19 -8.45
CA PHE A 116 5.87 -7.91 -9.60
C PHE A 116 5.97 -6.40 -9.87
N LEU A 117 4.84 -5.70 -10.00
CA LEU A 117 4.79 -4.24 -10.20
C LEU A 117 5.53 -3.50 -9.07
N TRP A 118 5.28 -3.88 -7.82
CA TRP A 118 5.97 -3.29 -6.67
C TRP A 118 7.50 -3.46 -6.76
N LYS A 119 7.98 -4.66 -7.11
CA LYS A 119 9.40 -4.95 -7.30
C LYS A 119 10.01 -4.18 -8.48
N CYS A 120 9.25 -4.01 -9.56
CA CYS A 120 9.66 -3.22 -10.72
C CYS A 120 9.81 -1.74 -10.37
N ILE A 121 8.81 -1.15 -9.71
CA ILE A 121 8.87 0.26 -9.28
C ILE A 121 10.06 0.48 -8.34
N HIS A 122 10.34 -0.47 -7.44
CA HIS A 122 11.51 -0.39 -6.57
C HIS A 122 12.85 -0.72 -7.24
N ASN A 123 12.85 -1.18 -8.50
CA ASN A 123 14.02 -1.68 -9.23
C ASN A 123 14.81 -2.75 -8.44
N ILE A 124 14.11 -3.78 -7.95
CA ILE A 124 14.70 -4.84 -7.10
C ILE A 124 15.25 -6.01 -7.93
N TYR A 125 14.81 -6.16 -9.17
CA TYR A 125 15.27 -7.24 -10.03
C TYR A 125 16.72 -7.03 -10.47
N TYR A 126 17.47 -8.12 -10.53
CA TYR A 126 18.85 -8.15 -11.02
C TYR A 126 18.85 -8.21 -12.55
N VAL A 127 18.74 -7.05 -13.18
CA VAL A 127 18.64 -6.89 -14.64
C VAL A 127 19.60 -5.81 -15.10
N GLY A 128 20.28 -6.04 -16.21
CA GLY A 128 21.12 -5.04 -16.88
C GLY A 128 22.27 -4.51 -16.02
N PRO A 129 22.29 -3.21 -15.66
CA PRO A 129 23.41 -2.55 -14.97
C PRO A 129 23.84 -3.19 -13.65
N PHE A 130 22.96 -3.99 -13.04
CA PHE A 130 23.30 -4.77 -11.86
C PHE A 130 24.49 -5.71 -12.11
N TRP A 131 24.53 -6.35 -13.29
CA TRP A 131 25.53 -7.35 -13.64
C TRP A 131 26.84 -6.75 -14.16
N GLU A 132 26.82 -5.51 -14.66
CA GLU A 132 27.98 -4.82 -15.26
C GLU A 132 29.17 -4.70 -14.29
N HIS A 133 28.91 -4.66 -12.99
CA HIS A 133 29.95 -4.46 -11.97
C HIS A 133 30.57 -5.79 -11.48
N ILE A 134 30.06 -6.94 -11.94
CA ILE A 134 30.52 -8.26 -11.50
C ILE A 134 31.37 -8.88 -12.62
N PRO A 135 32.70 -8.99 -12.43
CA PRO A 135 33.59 -9.57 -13.43
C PRO A 135 33.12 -10.97 -13.83
N SER A 136 33.26 -11.33 -15.11
CA SER A 136 32.84 -12.60 -15.73
C SER A 136 31.33 -12.84 -15.87
N LEU A 137 30.47 -11.99 -15.28
CA LEU A 137 29.01 -12.11 -15.38
C LEU A 137 28.35 -10.96 -16.15
N GLU A 138 29.13 -10.11 -16.82
CA GLU A 138 28.64 -8.95 -17.58
C GLU A 138 27.64 -9.34 -18.67
N THR A 139 27.79 -10.53 -19.27
CA THR A 139 26.89 -11.03 -20.31
C THR A 139 25.46 -11.26 -19.81
N PHE A 140 25.25 -11.46 -18.50
CA PHE A 140 23.91 -11.60 -17.91
C PHE A 140 23.15 -10.26 -17.84
N GLY A 141 23.86 -9.14 -18.02
CA GLY A 141 23.24 -7.82 -18.17
C GLY A 141 22.73 -7.55 -19.58
N LEU A 142 22.99 -8.43 -20.55
CA LEU A 142 22.61 -8.24 -21.95
C LEU A 142 21.48 -9.19 -22.34
N CYS A 143 20.59 -8.74 -23.22
CA CYS A 143 19.55 -9.60 -23.77
C CYS A 143 20.20 -10.68 -24.63
N GLU A 144 19.78 -11.92 -24.47
CA GLU A 144 20.32 -13.06 -25.23
C GLU A 144 20.09 -12.90 -26.74
N THR A 145 18.94 -12.32 -27.13
CA THR A 145 18.54 -12.18 -28.53
C THR A 145 19.12 -10.92 -29.17
N CYS A 146 18.89 -9.74 -28.58
CA CYS A 146 19.24 -8.47 -29.22
C CYS A 146 20.61 -7.91 -28.80
N ARG A 147 21.26 -8.48 -27.76
CA ARG A 147 22.57 -8.07 -27.22
C ARG A 147 22.66 -6.62 -26.73
N VAL A 148 21.52 -5.97 -26.47
CA VAL A 148 21.43 -4.67 -25.79
C VAL A 148 21.33 -4.89 -24.28
N THR A 149 21.75 -3.90 -23.47
CA THR A 149 21.55 -3.92 -22.01
C THR A 149 20.09 -4.18 -21.67
N GLU A 150 19.82 -5.27 -20.94
CA GLU A 150 18.47 -5.56 -20.51
C GLU A 150 18.00 -4.53 -19.49
N SER A 151 16.79 -4.05 -19.66
CA SER A 151 16.09 -3.26 -18.65
C SER A 151 14.69 -3.83 -18.45
N MET A 152 14.02 -3.47 -17.36
CA MET A 152 12.63 -3.89 -17.18
C MET A 152 11.72 -3.35 -18.30
N GLU A 153 12.04 -2.19 -18.88
CA GLU A 153 11.35 -1.67 -20.05
C GLU A 153 11.65 -2.51 -21.30
N HIS A 154 12.90 -2.94 -21.48
CA HIS A 154 13.27 -3.82 -22.57
C HIS A 154 12.49 -5.14 -22.52
N ILE A 155 12.51 -5.82 -21.36
CA ILE A 155 11.81 -7.09 -21.13
C ILE A 155 10.30 -6.95 -21.36
N LEU A 156 9.70 -5.83 -20.93
CA LEU A 156 8.24 -5.66 -21.01
C LEU A 156 7.75 -5.07 -22.34
N LEU A 157 8.53 -4.23 -23.03
CA LEU A 157 8.08 -3.52 -24.24
C LEU A 157 8.93 -3.69 -25.51
N GLU A 158 10.26 -3.78 -25.41
CA GLU A 158 11.14 -3.60 -26.59
C GLU A 158 11.82 -4.88 -27.09
N GLY A 159 11.89 -5.92 -26.26
CA GLY A 159 12.58 -7.16 -26.56
C GLY A 159 12.14 -7.82 -27.87
N ASP A 160 13.08 -8.47 -28.55
CA ASP A 160 12.82 -9.23 -29.78
C ASP A 160 12.28 -10.64 -29.49
N ASN A 161 11.59 -10.80 -28.36
CA ASN A 161 10.98 -12.07 -27.99
C ASN A 161 9.62 -12.20 -28.71
N PRO A 162 9.42 -13.21 -29.57
CA PRO A 162 8.17 -13.37 -30.31
C PRO A 162 6.95 -13.50 -29.41
N GLY A 163 7.11 -14.10 -28.22
CA GLY A 163 6.02 -14.28 -27.25
C GLY A 163 5.50 -12.95 -26.71
N GLN A 164 6.40 -12.03 -26.37
CA GLN A 164 6.07 -10.69 -25.89
C GLN A 164 5.27 -9.90 -26.93
N HIS A 165 5.75 -9.90 -28.18
CA HIS A 165 5.06 -9.22 -29.29
C HIS A 165 3.67 -9.80 -29.55
N GLN A 166 3.55 -11.14 -29.49
CA GLN A 166 2.29 -11.83 -29.65
C GLN A 166 1.30 -11.46 -28.54
N ILE A 167 1.75 -11.43 -27.28
CA ILE A 167 0.91 -11.04 -26.14
C ILE A 167 0.37 -9.63 -26.33
N TRP A 168 1.23 -8.64 -26.61
CA TRP A 168 0.77 -7.26 -26.81
C TRP A 168 -0.16 -7.10 -28.01
N THR A 169 0.07 -7.85 -29.07
CA THR A 169 -0.81 -7.88 -30.25
C THR A 169 -2.19 -8.43 -29.87
N LEU A 170 -2.26 -9.53 -29.13
CA LEU A 170 -3.52 -10.09 -28.64
C LEU A 170 -4.23 -9.12 -27.69
N THR A 171 -3.51 -8.50 -26.75
CA THR A 171 -4.05 -7.50 -25.83
C THR A 171 -4.67 -6.32 -26.59
N LYS A 172 -3.96 -5.79 -27.59
CA LYS A 172 -4.44 -4.69 -28.45
C LYS A 172 -5.67 -5.09 -29.26
N ASN A 173 -5.70 -6.32 -29.78
CA ASN A 173 -6.84 -6.84 -30.53
C ASN A 173 -8.08 -6.98 -29.63
N LEU A 174 -7.92 -7.53 -28.41
CA LEU A 174 -9.00 -7.62 -27.42
C LEU A 174 -9.54 -6.25 -27.03
N TRP A 175 -8.66 -5.26 -26.86
CA TRP A 175 -9.11 -3.88 -26.60
C TRP A 175 -9.97 -3.31 -27.73
N ARG A 176 -9.53 -3.53 -28.97
CA ARG A 176 -10.19 -3.01 -30.18
C ARG A 176 -11.58 -3.56 -30.43
N LEU A 177 -11.92 -4.72 -29.87
CA LEU A 177 -13.28 -5.26 -29.92
C LEU A 177 -14.30 -4.32 -29.24
N ARG A 178 -13.88 -3.54 -28.23
CA ARG A 178 -14.77 -2.68 -27.46
C ARG A 178 -14.48 -1.19 -27.61
N PHE A 179 -13.21 -0.81 -27.81
CA PHE A 179 -12.77 0.59 -27.83
C PHE A 179 -11.84 0.87 -29.02
N PRO A 180 -12.03 1.97 -29.76
CA PRO A 180 -11.35 2.20 -31.03
C PRO A 180 -9.86 2.56 -30.89
N SER A 181 -9.50 3.32 -29.85
CA SER A 181 -8.14 3.85 -29.65
C SER A 181 -7.40 3.09 -28.55
N TRP A 182 -6.29 2.44 -28.91
CA TRP A 182 -5.35 1.81 -27.98
C TRP A 182 -4.24 2.81 -27.63
N PRO A 183 -4.00 3.10 -26.33
CA PRO A 183 -2.95 4.02 -25.93
C PRO A 183 -1.57 3.49 -26.31
N LYS A 184 -0.63 4.39 -26.56
CA LYS A 184 0.78 4.01 -26.74
C LYS A 184 1.34 3.60 -25.38
N LEU A 185 1.80 2.36 -25.28
CA LEU A 185 2.39 1.87 -24.04
C LEU A 185 3.82 2.41 -23.88
N ASN A 186 4.17 2.74 -22.65
CA ASN A 186 5.52 3.03 -22.17
C ASN A 186 5.69 2.40 -20.78
N SER A 187 6.91 2.28 -20.28
CA SER A 187 7.18 1.64 -18.99
C SER A 187 6.38 2.27 -17.84
N GLY A 188 6.30 3.61 -17.79
CA GLY A 188 5.53 4.33 -16.77
C GLY A 188 4.03 4.02 -16.79
N LEU A 189 3.42 3.90 -17.97
CA LEU A 189 1.99 3.60 -18.13
C LEU A 189 1.68 2.15 -17.74
N ILE A 190 2.59 1.21 -18.02
CA ILE A 190 2.49 -0.19 -17.60
C ILE A 190 2.57 -0.30 -16.08
N LEU A 191 3.60 0.30 -15.47
CA LEU A 191 3.79 0.29 -14.03
C LEU A 191 2.67 1.04 -13.29
N GLY A 192 2.13 2.07 -13.93
CA GLY A 192 0.99 2.86 -13.47
C GLY A 192 -0.37 2.41 -13.99
N CYS A 193 -0.53 1.20 -14.54
CA CYS A 193 -1.75 0.84 -15.28
C CYS A 193 -3.05 0.94 -14.45
N GLY A 194 -2.97 0.77 -13.13
CA GLY A 194 -4.10 0.96 -12.21
C GLY A 194 -4.57 2.41 -12.04
N LEU A 195 -3.85 3.39 -12.60
CA LEU A 195 -4.20 4.82 -12.59
C LEU A 195 -4.92 5.27 -13.86
N ALA A 196 -5.25 4.35 -14.76
CA ALA A 196 -5.87 4.68 -16.03
C ALA A 196 -7.18 5.47 -15.84
N ARG A 197 -7.30 6.61 -16.55
CA ARG A 197 -8.45 7.52 -16.50
C ARG A 197 -8.85 7.98 -17.89
N PHE A 198 -9.47 7.09 -18.66
CA PHE A 198 -9.99 7.41 -19.98
C PHE A 198 -11.25 8.27 -19.91
N LYS A 199 -11.30 9.36 -20.67
CA LYS A 199 -12.52 10.16 -20.87
C LYS A 199 -13.47 9.40 -21.79
N SER A 200 -14.57 8.87 -21.24
CA SER A 200 -15.57 8.09 -21.96
C SER A 200 -16.90 8.05 -21.19
N PRO A 201 -18.07 7.92 -21.84
CA PRO A 201 -19.31 7.64 -21.13
C PRO A 201 -19.23 6.37 -20.26
N PHE A 202 -18.38 5.41 -20.63
CA PHE A 202 -18.12 4.18 -19.86
C PHE A 202 -16.76 4.22 -19.14
N THR A 203 -16.44 5.34 -18.47
CA THR A 203 -15.13 5.57 -17.83
C THR A 203 -14.71 4.40 -16.92
N HIS A 204 -15.58 3.97 -16.00
CA HIS A 204 -15.24 2.90 -15.05
C HIS A 204 -14.91 1.57 -15.74
N VAL A 205 -15.74 1.14 -16.69
CA VAL A 205 -15.54 -0.12 -17.44
C VAL A 205 -14.27 -0.05 -18.28
N LYS A 206 -14.02 1.09 -18.95
CA LYS A 206 -12.85 1.28 -19.80
C LYS A 206 -11.54 1.24 -18.99
N ASN A 207 -11.51 1.92 -17.84
CA ASN A 207 -10.34 1.92 -16.95
C ASN A 207 -10.08 0.53 -16.35
N CYS A 208 -11.15 -0.13 -15.89
CA CYS A 208 -11.07 -1.48 -15.34
C CYS A 208 -10.53 -2.47 -16.39
N PHE A 209 -11.11 -2.44 -17.61
CA PHE A 209 -10.70 -3.31 -18.69
C PHE A 209 -9.23 -3.11 -19.09
N PHE A 210 -8.78 -1.85 -19.19
CA PHE A 210 -7.38 -1.55 -19.45
C PHE A 210 -6.46 -2.11 -18.37
N THR A 211 -6.81 -1.87 -17.10
CA THR A 211 -6.03 -2.36 -15.96
C THR A 211 -5.92 -3.88 -15.98
N ILE A 212 -7.03 -4.59 -16.23
CA ILE A 212 -7.05 -6.05 -16.31
C ILE A 212 -6.16 -6.50 -17.46
N LEU A 213 -6.40 -6.01 -18.68
CA LEU A 213 -5.65 -6.41 -19.87
C LEU A 213 -4.14 -6.22 -19.71
N VAL A 214 -3.72 -5.02 -19.31
CA VAL A 214 -2.29 -4.71 -19.14
C VAL A 214 -1.68 -5.55 -18.02
N SER A 215 -2.34 -5.65 -16.86
CA SER A 215 -1.82 -6.46 -15.75
C SER A 215 -1.76 -7.96 -16.06
N THR A 216 -2.69 -8.47 -16.89
CA THR A 216 -2.64 -9.86 -17.36
C THR A 216 -1.54 -10.07 -18.39
N ALA A 217 -1.31 -9.13 -19.31
CA ALA A 217 -0.25 -9.21 -20.29
C ALA A 217 1.13 -9.25 -19.62
N ILE A 218 1.38 -8.36 -18.66
CA ILE A 218 2.63 -8.33 -17.87
C ILE A 218 2.90 -9.66 -17.16
N LYS A 219 1.86 -10.39 -16.73
CA LYS A 219 2.04 -11.68 -16.05
C LYS A 219 2.44 -12.79 -17.03
N LEU A 220 2.06 -12.66 -18.30
CA LEU A 220 2.29 -13.67 -19.33
C LEU A 220 3.62 -13.49 -20.06
N ILE A 221 4.13 -12.26 -20.07
CA ILE A 221 5.49 -11.90 -20.50
C ILE A 221 6.47 -12.35 -19.40
#